data_AF-D3G884-F1
#
_entry.id   AF-D3G884-F1
#
_cell.length_a   1.000
_cell.length_b   1.000
_cell.length_c   1.000
_cell.angle_alpha   90.00
_cell.angle_beta   90.00
_cell.angle_gamma   90.00
#
_symmetry.space_group_name_H-M   'P 1'
#
loop_
_entity.id
_entity.type
_entity.pdbx_description
1 polymer ?
#
loop_
_entity_poly.entity_id
_entity_poly.type
_entity_poly.pdbx_seq_one_letter_code
_entity_poly.pdbx_strand_id
1 'polypeptide(L)'
;MATTTEHVSLSTEKPKSLPWYLIDLPKYLKGFGFLTIMYIGLRLYQGAFAIAHGLDSSEPAFEQYWMRLFYIELVIIAAVASGFWGYLWLSRDRQLDQLAPKEEIRRYFTLTMWISIYTFAVYWAGSYFAEQDNSWHQVAIRDTPFTANHIIEFYF
;
A
#
# COMPACT_ATOMS: atom_id res chain seq x y z
N MET A 1 -65.68 4.42 -26.82
CA MET A 1 -64.90 4.73 -25.60
C MET A 1 -63.57 4.03 -25.76
N ALA A 2 -62.54 4.73 -26.25
CA ALA A 2 -61.24 4.15 -26.55
C ALA A 2 -60.28 4.52 -25.41
N THR A 3 -59.84 3.52 -24.65
CA THR A 3 -58.85 3.64 -23.58
C THR A 3 -57.47 3.73 -24.21
N THR A 4 -56.87 4.93 -24.22
CA THR A 4 -55.44 5.12 -24.49
C THR A 4 -54.65 4.62 -23.28
N THR A 5 -54.02 3.47 -23.42
CA THR A 5 -52.99 3.00 -22.49
C THR A 5 -51.73 3.85 -22.69
N GLU A 6 -51.46 4.76 -21.78
CA GLU A 6 -50.14 5.40 -21.68
C GLU A 6 -49.10 4.34 -21.31
N HIS A 7 -48.21 4.06 -22.26
CA HIS A 7 -46.99 3.31 -21.96
C HIS A 7 -46.03 4.24 -21.21
N VAL A 8 -46.06 4.18 -19.87
CA VAL A 8 -45.00 4.75 -19.03
C VAL A 8 -43.73 3.97 -19.33
N SER A 9 -42.81 4.54 -20.11
CA SER A 9 -41.49 3.94 -20.29
C SER A 9 -40.76 4.03 -18.96
N LEU A 10 -40.62 2.91 -18.26
CA LEU A 10 -39.71 2.79 -17.14
C LEU A 10 -38.30 3.05 -17.68
N SER A 11 -37.83 4.28 -17.53
CA SER A 11 -36.44 4.64 -17.75
C SER A 11 -35.60 3.70 -16.89
N THR A 12 -34.96 2.74 -17.54
CA THR A 12 -34.00 1.83 -16.94
C THR A 12 -32.87 2.71 -16.39
N GLU A 13 -32.86 2.92 -15.08
CA GLU A 13 -31.74 3.59 -14.40
C GLU A 13 -30.47 2.85 -14.81
N LYS A 14 -29.63 3.51 -15.62
CA LYS A 14 -28.28 3.03 -15.87
C LYS A 14 -27.63 2.81 -14.50
N PRO A 15 -26.94 1.67 -14.28
CA PRO A 15 -26.27 1.44 -13.01
C PRO A 15 -25.40 2.65 -12.70
N LYS A 16 -25.55 3.22 -11.49
CA LYS A 16 -24.85 4.44 -11.07
C LYS A 16 -23.35 4.28 -11.27
N SER A 17 -22.84 4.73 -12.41
CA SER A 17 -21.42 4.88 -12.66
C SER A 17 -20.90 5.94 -11.69
N LEU A 18 -19.74 5.71 -11.08
CA LEU A 18 -19.09 6.71 -10.25
C LEU A 18 -19.01 8.07 -10.97
N PRO A 19 -19.07 9.20 -10.24
CA PRO A 19 -18.82 10.51 -10.82
C PRO A 19 -17.50 10.52 -11.60
N TRP A 20 -17.41 11.31 -12.66
CA TRP A 20 -16.25 11.33 -13.56
C TRP A 20 -14.92 11.63 -12.84
N TYR A 21 -14.97 12.40 -11.75
CA TYR A 21 -13.80 12.75 -10.93
C TYR A 21 -13.41 11.65 -9.92
N LEU A 22 -14.25 10.64 -9.69
CA LEU A 22 -14.01 9.49 -8.80
C LEU A 22 -13.81 8.17 -9.56
N ILE A 23 -13.63 8.21 -10.87
CA ILE A 23 -13.46 6.99 -11.67
C ILE A 23 -12.25 6.14 -11.23
N ASP A 24 -11.23 6.78 -10.65
CA ASP A 24 -10.01 6.13 -10.14
C ASP A 24 -10.15 5.62 -8.70
N LEU A 25 -11.28 5.87 -8.02
CA LEU A 25 -11.52 5.44 -6.64
C LEU A 25 -11.35 3.92 -6.43
N PRO A 26 -11.82 3.02 -7.31
CA PRO A 26 -11.58 1.59 -7.14
C PRO A 26 -10.10 1.21 -7.19
N LYS A 27 -9.27 1.92 -7.98
CA LYS A 27 -7.82 1.69 -8.04
C LYS A 27 -7.18 2.13 -6.72
N TYR A 28 -7.59 3.28 -6.20
CA TYR A 28 -7.17 3.79 -4.91
C TYR A 28 -7.48 2.82 -3.76
N LEU A 29 -8.71 2.31 -3.69
CA LEU A 29 -9.12 1.34 -2.66
C LEU A 29 -8.33 0.03 -2.74
N LYS A 30 -7.97 -0.42 -3.96
CA LYS A 30 -7.08 -1.57 -4.13
C LYS A 30 -5.68 -1.31 -3.56
N GLY A 31 -5.15 -0.09 -3.74
CA GLY A 31 -3.87 0.31 -3.13
C GLY A 31 -3.89 0.22 -1.61
N PHE A 32 -4.94 0.75 -0.97
CA PHE A 32 -5.17 0.62 0.47
C PHE A 32 -5.27 -0.84 0.93
N GLY A 33 -6.09 -1.63 0.23
CA GLY A 33 -6.28 -3.05 0.55
C GLY A 33 -4.97 -3.83 0.45
N PHE A 34 -4.18 -3.58 -0.60
CA PHE A 34 -2.88 -4.21 -0.79
C PHE A 34 -1.92 -3.89 0.35
N LEU A 35 -1.74 -2.61 0.69
CA LEU A 35 -0.88 -2.21 1.81
C LEU A 35 -1.36 -2.78 3.15
N THR A 36 -2.66 -2.81 3.37
CA THR A 36 -3.24 -3.36 4.61
C THR A 36 -2.93 -4.86 4.73
N ILE A 37 -3.15 -5.63 3.67
CA ILE A 37 -2.85 -7.07 3.67
C ILE A 37 -1.36 -7.30 3.93
N MET A 38 -0.51 -6.48 3.32
CA MET A 38 0.93 -6.57 3.44
C MET A 38 1.41 -6.29 4.88
N TYR A 39 1.02 -5.14 5.47
CA TYR A 39 1.41 -4.78 6.82
C TYR A 39 0.82 -5.71 7.90
N ILE A 40 -0.43 -6.14 7.73
CA ILE A 40 -1.02 -7.14 8.63
C ILE A 40 -0.32 -8.48 8.47
N GLY A 41 0.04 -8.87 7.25
CA GLY A 41 0.83 -10.08 6.98
C GLY A 41 2.17 -10.07 7.72
N LEU A 42 2.91 -8.95 7.66
CA LEU A 42 4.14 -8.76 8.43
C LEU A 42 3.91 -8.82 9.93
N ARG A 43 2.86 -8.18 10.42
CA ARG A 43 2.53 -8.22 11.85
C ARG A 43 2.21 -9.62 12.33
N LEU A 44 1.48 -10.41 11.54
CA LEU A 44 1.19 -11.81 11.84
C LEU A 44 2.47 -12.67 11.78
N TYR A 45 3.33 -12.41 10.79
CA TYR A 45 4.64 -13.06 10.67
C TYR A 45 5.51 -12.81 11.90
N GLN A 46 5.63 -11.57 12.36
CA GLN A 46 6.29 -11.22 13.62
C GLN A 46 5.66 -11.94 14.81
N GLY A 47 4.32 -11.97 14.90
CA GLY A 47 3.62 -12.67 15.96
C GLY A 47 3.95 -14.17 16.03
N ALA A 48 4.19 -14.80 14.89
CA ALA A 48 4.51 -16.22 14.81
C ALA A 48 5.99 -16.52 15.09
N PHE A 49 6.92 -15.67 14.60
CA PHE A 49 8.34 -16.03 14.53
C PHE A 49 9.28 -15.13 15.35
N ALA A 50 8.85 -13.95 15.82
CA ALA A 50 9.79 -13.01 16.45
C ALA A 50 10.32 -13.52 17.79
N ILE A 51 9.44 -14.03 18.66
CA ILE A 51 9.87 -14.61 19.94
C ILE A 51 10.49 -15.99 19.72
N ALA A 52 9.95 -16.79 18.79
CA ALA A 52 10.39 -18.16 18.59
C ALA A 52 11.76 -18.29 17.90
N HIS A 53 12.06 -17.39 16.94
CA HIS A 53 13.24 -17.50 16.05
C HIS A 53 13.94 -16.15 15.81
N GLY A 54 13.56 -15.09 16.52
CA GLY A 54 14.09 -13.73 16.32
C GLY A 54 14.91 -13.17 17.48
N LEU A 55 15.11 -13.95 18.55
CA LEU A 55 15.84 -13.51 19.76
C LEU A 55 17.35 -13.74 19.67
N ASP A 56 17.79 -14.87 19.11
CA ASP A 56 19.21 -15.22 18.95
C ASP A 56 19.59 -15.19 17.47
N SER A 57 20.44 -14.24 17.08
CA SER A 57 20.85 -14.07 15.68
C SER A 57 21.91 -15.07 15.19
N SER A 58 22.50 -15.85 16.10
CA SER A 58 23.49 -16.87 15.77
C SER A 58 22.85 -18.22 15.38
N GLU A 59 21.55 -18.39 15.64
CA GLU A 59 20.84 -19.61 15.29
C GLU A 59 20.55 -19.72 13.78
N PRO A 60 20.63 -20.92 13.19
CA PRO A 60 20.25 -21.13 11.79
C PRO A 60 18.79 -20.75 11.48
N ALA A 61 17.90 -20.82 12.47
CA ALA A 61 16.51 -20.40 12.31
C ALA A 61 16.41 -18.90 12.03
N PHE A 62 17.26 -18.07 12.64
CA PHE A 62 17.28 -16.64 12.39
C PHE A 62 17.58 -16.33 10.93
N GLU A 63 18.57 -17.02 10.33
CA GLU A 63 18.90 -16.88 8.92
C GLU A 63 17.69 -17.25 8.02
N GLN A 64 17.03 -18.37 8.33
CA GLN A 64 15.91 -18.89 7.55
C GLN A 64 14.67 -17.96 7.57
N TYR A 65 14.36 -17.36 8.71
CA TYR A 65 13.15 -16.56 8.86
C TYR A 65 13.43 -15.07 8.64
N TRP A 66 14.45 -14.51 9.29
CA TRP A 66 14.69 -13.07 9.32
C TRP A 66 15.63 -12.59 8.23
N MET A 67 16.83 -13.17 8.10
CA MET A 67 17.78 -12.70 7.09
C MET A 67 17.30 -12.98 5.68
N ARG A 68 16.64 -14.13 5.45
CA ARG A 68 16.01 -14.41 4.16
C ARG A 68 14.89 -13.40 3.82
N LEU A 69 14.09 -12.96 4.80
CA LEU A 69 13.08 -11.92 4.60
C LEU A 69 13.76 -10.60 4.18
N PHE A 70 14.80 -10.19 4.91
CA PHE A 70 15.60 -9.00 4.61
C PHE A 70 16.17 -9.00 3.19
N TYR A 71 16.77 -10.10 2.73
CA TYR A 71 17.30 -10.14 1.36
C TYR A 71 16.19 -10.10 0.31
N ILE A 72 15.06 -10.78 0.57
CA ILE A 72 13.93 -10.80 -0.36
C ILE A 72 13.30 -9.40 -0.48
N GLU A 73 13.03 -8.72 0.64
CA GLU A 73 12.40 -7.40 0.61
C GLU A 73 13.27 -6.36 -0.08
N LEU A 74 14.59 -6.35 0.15
CA LEU A 74 15.50 -5.42 -0.53
C LEU A 74 15.47 -5.57 -2.06
N VAL A 75 15.48 -6.80 -2.56
CA VAL A 75 15.39 -7.08 -4.01
C VAL A 75 14.04 -6.63 -4.55
N ILE A 76 12.96 -6.94 -3.84
CA ILE A 76 11.60 -6.56 -4.24
C ILE A 76 11.43 -5.04 -4.25
N ILE A 77 11.87 -4.34 -3.20
CA ILE A 77 11.76 -2.88 -3.09
C ILE A 77 12.55 -2.21 -4.22
N ALA A 78 13.79 -2.64 -4.47
CA ALA A 78 14.61 -2.10 -5.55
C ALA A 78 13.93 -2.29 -6.93
N ALA A 79 13.36 -3.48 -7.18
CA ALA A 79 12.68 -3.79 -8.43
C ALA A 79 11.37 -3.00 -8.58
N VAL A 80 10.53 -2.95 -7.54
CA VAL A 80 9.25 -2.26 -7.54
C VAL A 80 9.45 -0.76 -7.66
N ALA A 81 10.36 -0.15 -6.89
CA ALA A 81 10.65 1.28 -6.96
C ALA A 81 11.14 1.67 -8.36
N SER A 82 12.13 0.94 -8.90
CA SER A 82 12.69 1.21 -10.24
C SER A 82 11.63 1.04 -11.33
N GLY A 83 10.86 -0.04 -11.28
CA GLY A 83 9.80 -0.32 -12.26
C GLY A 83 8.66 0.68 -12.18
N PHE A 84 8.22 1.04 -10.97
CA PHE A 84 7.13 1.96 -10.75
C PHE A 84 7.48 3.40 -11.14
N TRP A 85 8.65 3.91 -10.71
CA TRP A 85 9.12 5.24 -11.11
C TRP A 85 9.44 5.30 -12.60
N GLY A 86 10.05 4.26 -13.15
CA GLY A 86 10.26 4.13 -14.60
C GLY A 86 8.95 4.18 -15.37
N TYR A 87 7.92 3.46 -14.92
CA TYR A 87 6.58 3.50 -15.51
C TYR A 87 5.97 4.90 -15.48
N LEU A 88 5.99 5.58 -14.33
CA LEU A 88 5.44 6.94 -14.22
C LEU A 88 6.19 7.93 -15.13
N TRP A 89 7.52 7.84 -15.19
CA TRP A 89 8.32 8.72 -16.02
C TRP A 89 8.09 8.50 -17.52
N LEU A 90 7.97 7.24 -17.94
CA LEU A 90 7.75 6.86 -19.34
C LEU A 90 6.31 7.13 -19.79
N SER A 91 5.34 6.97 -18.89
CA SER A 91 3.92 7.25 -19.14
C SER A 91 3.51 8.71 -18.90
N ARG A 92 4.47 9.58 -18.57
CA ARG A 92 4.19 11.00 -18.33
C ARG A 92 3.55 11.66 -19.54
N ASP A 93 2.63 12.57 -19.26
CA ASP A 93 2.07 13.45 -20.27
C ASP A 93 3.13 14.45 -20.75
N ARG A 94 3.28 14.59 -22.08
CA ARG A 94 4.28 15.46 -22.72
C ARG A 94 3.71 16.81 -23.17
N GLN A 95 2.39 16.99 -23.12
CA GLN A 95 1.68 18.18 -23.55
C GLN A 95 0.81 18.73 -22.40
N LEU A 96 1.44 18.94 -21.24
CA LEU A 96 0.76 19.39 -20.02
C LEU A 96 0.07 20.76 -20.20
N ASP A 97 0.57 21.59 -21.10
CA ASP A 97 0.03 22.91 -21.46
C ASP A 97 -1.33 22.84 -22.19
N GLN A 98 -1.69 21.67 -22.72
CA GLN A 98 -2.91 21.46 -23.51
C GLN A 98 -3.97 20.66 -22.74
N LEU A 99 -3.82 20.52 -21.42
CA LEU A 99 -4.76 19.78 -20.59
C LEU A 99 -6.12 20.47 -20.51
N ALA A 100 -7.18 19.71 -20.76
CA ALA A 100 -8.53 20.18 -20.52
C ALA A 100 -8.76 20.37 -19.00
N PRO A 101 -9.44 21.44 -18.54
CA PRO A 101 -9.66 21.71 -17.12
C PRO A 101 -10.33 20.54 -16.37
N LYS A 102 -11.21 19.81 -17.05
CA LYS A 102 -11.86 18.62 -16.49
C LYS A 102 -10.86 17.50 -16.18
N GLU A 103 -9.90 17.27 -17.06
CA GLU A 103 -8.85 16.25 -16.86
C GLU A 103 -7.86 16.69 -15.78
N GLU A 104 -7.52 17.97 -15.74
CA GLU A 104 -6.66 18.54 -14.70
C GLU A 104 -7.25 18.30 -13.30
N ILE A 105 -8.53 18.62 -13.09
CA ILE A 105 -9.22 18.36 -11.82
C ILE A 105 -9.20 16.86 -11.47
N ARG A 106 -9.46 15.97 -12.44
CA ARG A 106 -9.39 14.52 -12.21
C ARG A 106 -7.99 14.11 -11.72
N ARG A 107 -6.92 14.63 -12.34
CA ARG A 107 -5.53 14.34 -11.94
C ARG A 107 -5.21 14.87 -10.54
N TYR A 108 -5.74 16.03 -10.15
CA TYR A 108 -5.61 16.51 -8.76
C TYR A 108 -6.31 15.59 -7.75
N PHE A 109 -7.51 15.09 -8.05
CA PHE A 109 -8.17 14.08 -7.19
C PHE A 109 -7.33 12.81 -7.07
N THR A 110 -6.78 12.32 -8.19
CA THR A 110 -5.88 11.16 -8.19
C THR A 110 -4.60 11.44 -7.40
N LEU A 111 -4.03 12.65 -7.47
CA LEU A 111 -2.88 13.05 -6.66
C LEU A 111 -3.21 13.03 -5.16
N THR A 112 -4.36 13.58 -4.75
CA THR A 112 -4.80 13.54 -3.34
C THR A 112 -5.00 12.09 -2.86
N MET A 113 -5.49 11.21 -3.72
CA MET A 113 -5.53 9.76 -3.48
C MET A 113 -4.12 9.18 -3.26
N TRP A 114 -3.13 9.53 -4.10
CA TRP A 114 -1.74 9.13 -3.88
C TRP A 114 -1.18 9.61 -2.53
N ILE A 115 -1.40 10.87 -2.18
CA ILE A 115 -0.97 11.45 -0.90
C ILE A 115 -1.62 10.72 0.28
N SER A 116 -2.87 10.32 0.16
CA SER A 116 -3.58 9.58 1.20
C SER A 116 -2.99 8.18 1.40
N ILE A 117 -2.67 7.45 0.32
CA ILE A 117 -1.97 6.16 0.39
C ILE A 117 -0.58 6.35 1.03
N TYR A 118 0.16 7.37 0.63
CA TYR A 118 1.46 7.70 1.19
C TYR A 118 1.37 7.95 2.71
N THR A 119 0.39 8.76 3.15
CA THR A 119 0.18 9.06 4.57
C THR A 119 -0.15 7.79 5.36
N PHE A 120 -0.93 6.88 4.79
CA PHE A 120 -1.21 5.58 5.40
C PHE A 120 0.04 4.71 5.55
N ALA A 121 0.91 4.66 4.53
CA ALA A 121 2.19 3.97 4.62
C ALA A 121 3.11 4.59 5.69
N VAL A 122 3.18 5.92 5.74
CA VAL A 122 3.95 6.66 6.76
C VAL A 122 3.42 6.40 8.17
N TYR A 123 2.11 6.27 8.36
CA TYR A 123 1.53 5.87 9.65
C TYR A 123 2.06 4.50 10.10
N TRP A 124 2.07 3.50 9.21
CA TRP A 124 2.58 2.18 9.55
C TRP A 124 4.06 2.21 9.89
N ALA A 125 4.89 2.84 9.06
CA ALA A 125 6.33 2.91 9.29
C ALA A 125 6.67 3.77 10.51
N GLY A 126 6.27 5.04 10.51
CA GLY A 126 6.70 6.04 11.49
C GLY A 126 5.91 6.06 12.81
N SER A 127 4.82 5.30 12.93
CA SER A 127 4.08 5.16 14.19
C SER A 127 4.00 3.71 14.62
N TYR A 128 3.36 2.84 13.83
CA TYR A 128 3.09 1.47 14.29
C TYR A 128 4.37 0.65 14.49
N PHE A 129 5.21 0.52 13.45
CA PHE A 129 6.43 -0.27 13.52
C PHE A 129 7.53 0.40 14.36
N ALA A 130 7.63 1.74 14.29
CA ALA A 130 8.54 2.48 15.15
C ALA A 130 8.26 2.27 16.66
N GLU A 131 7.00 2.40 17.10
CA GLU A 131 6.66 2.19 18.52
C GLU A 131 6.66 0.70 18.92
N GLN A 132 6.50 -0.20 17.93
CA GLN A 132 6.70 -1.63 18.15
C GLN A 132 8.15 -1.96 18.47
N ASP A 133 9.12 -1.36 17.76
CA ASP A 133 10.54 -1.58 18.04
C ASP A 133 10.97 -0.98 19.39
N ASN A 134 10.42 0.18 19.77
CA ASN A 134 10.59 0.71 21.13
C ASN A 134 10.20 -0.30 22.22
N SER A 135 9.10 -1.03 21.99
CA SER A 135 8.66 -2.10 22.89
C SER A 135 9.59 -3.32 22.83
N TRP A 136 10.10 -3.65 21.64
CA TRP A 136 11.06 -4.74 21.44
C TRP A 136 12.36 -4.50 22.21
N HIS A 137 12.85 -3.26 22.23
CA HIS A 137 14.02 -2.85 23.02
C HIS A 137 13.86 -3.06 24.53
N GLN A 138 12.64 -3.21 25.04
CA GLN A 138 12.39 -3.50 26.46
C GLN A 138 12.42 -5.00 26.79
N VAL A 139 12.35 -5.87 25.78
CA VAL A 139 12.20 -7.32 25.97
C VAL A 139 13.33 -8.16 25.38
N ALA A 140 14.18 -7.58 24.53
CA ALA A 140 15.30 -8.25 23.91
C ALA A 140 16.62 -7.50 24.13
N ILE A 141 17.67 -8.22 24.50
CA ILE A 141 19.06 -7.73 24.41
C ILE A 141 19.52 -8.02 22.98
N ARG A 142 20.07 -7.01 22.32
CA ARG A 142 20.35 -7.09 20.88
C ARG A 142 21.69 -7.75 20.60
N ASP A 143 21.67 -8.83 19.83
CA ASP A 143 22.88 -9.47 19.30
C ASP A 143 23.47 -8.72 18.09
N THR A 144 22.61 -8.06 17.31
CA THR A 144 22.93 -7.45 16.01
C THR A 144 22.05 -6.23 15.76
N PRO A 145 22.44 -5.31 14.84
CA PRO A 145 21.53 -4.30 14.32
C PRO A 145 20.40 -4.87 13.45
N PHE A 146 20.45 -6.13 13.01
CA PHE A 146 19.34 -6.74 12.27
C PHE A 146 18.44 -7.52 13.22
N THR A 147 17.55 -6.84 13.92
CA THR A 147 16.55 -7.50 14.78
C THR A 147 15.28 -7.83 13.98
N ALA A 148 14.43 -8.71 14.52
CA ALA A 148 13.13 -9.01 13.92
C ALA A 148 12.23 -7.78 13.71
N ASN A 149 12.40 -6.72 14.53
CA ASN A 149 11.66 -5.46 14.36
C ASN A 149 12.41 -4.48 13.46
N HIS A 150 13.73 -4.35 13.57
CA HIS A 150 14.51 -3.47 12.70
C HIS A 150 14.40 -3.85 11.22
N ILE A 151 14.35 -5.15 10.90
CA ILE A 151 14.16 -5.61 9.51
C ILE A 151 12.87 -5.00 8.93
N ILE A 152 11.77 -5.06 9.68
CA ILE A 152 10.48 -4.55 9.22
C ILE A 152 10.36 -3.02 9.34
N GLU A 153 10.92 -2.40 10.36
CA GLU A 153 10.82 -0.94 10.54
C GLU A 153 11.66 -0.18 9.50
N PHE A 154 12.90 -0.61 9.26
CA PHE A 154 13.87 0.16 8.49
C PHE A 154 14.06 -0.30 7.05
N TYR A 155 13.78 -1.58 6.75
CA TYR A 155 14.16 -2.18 5.48
C TYR A 155 12.96 -2.66 4.64
N PHE A 156 11.74 -2.48 5.14
CA PHE A 156 10.49 -2.78 4.45
C PHE A 156 9.77 -1.53 3.92
#